data_AF-A0A433WAL7-F1
#
_entry.id   AF-A0A433WAL7-F1
#
_cell.length_a   1.000
_cell.length_b   1.000
_cell.length_c   1.000
_cell.angle_alpha   90.00
_cell.angle_beta   90.00
_cell.angle_gamma   90.00
#
_symmetry.space_group_name_H-M   'P 1'
#
loop_
_entity.id
_entity.type
_entity.pdbx_description
1 polymer ?
#
loop_
_entity_poly.entity_id
_entity_poly.type
_entity_poly.pdbx_seq_one_letter_code
_entity_poly.pdbx_strand_id
1 'polypeptide(L)'
;MKRILLLLSAAALFSCNQSSRQEEAKDSLKEDAAKLKEDLKSAAGNAGDYLDEQKKQATEAINERIKQIDQTADELKKEGTEKSKTALKELEELKVEMNKKMKDIKSSSADAWDSTRKATDELMRKSDKEWTEFKQNFKDLFKKD
;
A
#
# COMPACT_ATOMS: atom_id res chain seq x y z
N MET A 1 13.65 -0.61 39.45
CA MET A 1 15.03 -0.12 39.70
C MET A 1 15.90 -0.68 38.59
N LYS A 2 16.66 0.02 37.74
CA LYS A 2 17.20 1.39 37.61
C LYS A 2 17.23 1.69 36.09
N ARG A 3 16.53 2.71 35.60
CA ARG A 3 17.10 4.02 35.15
C ARG A 3 18.47 3.88 34.46
N ILE A 4 18.46 3.80 33.13
CA ILE A 4 19.62 4.18 32.31
C ILE A 4 19.29 5.57 31.76
N LEU A 5 19.79 6.56 32.48
CA LEU A 5 19.86 7.96 32.09
C LEU A 5 21.01 8.09 31.09
N LEU A 6 20.70 8.16 29.80
CA LEU A 6 21.67 8.52 28.77
C LEU A 6 21.82 10.05 28.76
N LEU A 7 22.83 10.48 29.53
CA LEU A 7 23.72 11.62 29.33
C LEU A 7 23.34 12.61 28.20
N LEU A 8 22.54 13.60 28.57
CA LEU A 8 22.47 14.92 27.94
C LEU A 8 23.51 15.81 28.62
N SER A 9 24.76 15.75 28.18
CA SER A 9 25.81 16.61 28.72
C SER A 9 26.99 16.75 27.76
N ALA A 10 26.90 17.77 26.89
CA ALA A 10 28.06 18.51 26.36
C ALA A 10 27.60 19.71 25.53
N ALA A 11 27.19 20.81 26.17
CA ALA A 11 27.15 22.13 25.52
C ALA A 11 27.14 23.24 26.58
N ALA A 12 28.19 23.34 27.39
CA ALA A 12 28.33 24.45 28.32
C ALA A 12 29.79 24.80 28.63
N LEU A 13 30.68 24.80 27.64
CA LEU A 13 32.04 25.36 27.81
C LEU A 13 32.60 25.93 26.50
N PHE A 14 31.96 26.96 25.92
CA PHE A 14 32.64 27.87 24.98
C PHE A 14 31.95 29.24 24.98
N SER A 15 32.15 30.02 26.04
CA SER A 15 31.93 31.46 25.97
C SER A 15 33.03 32.19 26.72
N CYS A 16 34.19 32.29 26.08
CA CYS A 16 35.07 33.44 26.23
C CYS A 16 36.08 33.44 25.09
N ASN A 17 36.03 34.51 24.30
CA ASN A 17 37.01 34.98 23.31
C ASN A 17 36.82 34.58 21.83
N GLN A 18 36.81 35.64 21.00
CA GLN A 18 37.02 35.72 19.55
C GLN A 18 35.82 35.51 18.61
N SER A 19 35.29 36.65 18.17
CA SER A 19 34.12 36.90 17.31
C SER A 19 34.19 36.43 15.85
N SER A 20 35.23 35.71 15.42
CA SER A 20 35.38 35.25 14.02
C SER A 20 35.12 33.74 13.81
N ARG A 21 35.29 32.88 14.82
CA ARG A 21 34.99 31.44 14.73
C ARG A 21 33.49 31.11 14.87
N GLN A 22 32.70 32.05 15.37
CA GLN A 22 31.29 31.85 15.65
C GLN A 22 30.39 32.15 14.44
N GLU A 23 30.86 32.93 13.46
CA GLU A 23 30.14 33.14 12.19
C GLU A 23 30.32 31.95 11.24
N GLU A 24 31.55 31.47 11.04
CA GLU A 24 31.81 30.26 10.23
C GLU A 24 31.08 29.03 10.79
N ALA A 25 31.02 28.87 12.12
CA ALA A 25 30.26 27.80 12.76
C ALA A 25 28.73 27.98 12.65
N LYS A 26 28.22 29.21 12.62
CA LYS A 26 26.78 29.46 12.44
C LYS A 26 26.34 29.27 10.99
N ASP A 27 27.18 29.64 10.03
CA ASP A 27 26.88 29.47 8.62
C ASP A 27 27.05 28.02 8.17
N SER A 28 28.07 27.30 8.69
CA SER A 28 28.16 25.85 8.48
C SER A 28 27.01 25.08 9.12
N LEU A 29 26.58 25.45 10.34
CA LEU A 29 25.40 24.84 10.98
C LEU A 29 24.10 25.15 10.22
N LYS A 30 23.96 26.33 9.59
CA LYS A 30 22.80 26.63 8.75
C LYS A 30 22.81 25.85 7.44
N GLU A 31 23.97 25.72 6.81
CA GLU A 31 24.13 24.94 5.59
C GLU A 31 23.87 23.45 5.84
N ASP A 32 24.42 22.91 6.93
CA ASP A 32 24.19 21.53 7.35
C ASP A 32 22.72 21.29 7.74
N ALA A 33 22.08 22.23 8.42
CA ALA A 33 20.65 22.15 8.72
C ALA A 33 19.78 22.24 7.46
N ALA A 34 20.18 23.05 6.47
CA ALA A 34 19.49 23.15 5.18
C ALA A 34 19.62 21.85 4.38
N LYS A 35 20.84 21.30 4.28
CA LYS A 35 21.09 19.99 3.64
C LYS A 35 20.34 18.87 4.34
N LEU A 36 20.37 18.82 5.67
CA LEU A 36 19.63 17.82 6.44
C LEU A 36 18.12 17.91 6.17
N LYS A 37 17.56 19.13 6.09
CA LYS A 37 16.14 19.34 5.76
C LYS A 37 15.82 18.92 4.33
N GLU A 38 16.71 19.18 3.40
CA GLU A 38 16.57 18.80 1.99
C GLU A 38 16.69 17.28 1.79
N ASP A 39 17.65 16.64 2.44
CA ASP A 39 17.83 15.19 2.46
C ASP A 39 16.63 14.49 3.10
N LEU A 40 16.13 15.02 4.23
CA LEU A 40 14.94 14.50 4.89
C LEU A 40 13.69 14.64 3.99
N LYS A 41 13.55 15.78 3.30
CA LYS A 41 12.45 16.02 2.37
C LYS A 41 12.54 15.11 1.14
N SER A 42 13.74 14.90 0.61
CA SER A 42 13.99 14.02 -0.54
C SER A 42 13.76 12.55 -0.18
N ALA A 43 14.24 12.11 0.98
CA ALA A 43 13.99 10.76 1.48
C ALA A 43 12.49 10.52 1.76
N ALA A 44 11.79 11.49 2.37
CA ALA A 44 10.35 11.42 2.58
C ALA A 44 9.57 11.42 1.27
N GLY A 45 9.99 12.23 0.28
CA GLY A 45 9.42 12.23 -1.08
C GLY A 45 9.56 10.87 -1.75
N ASN A 46 10.77 10.32 -1.78
CA ASN A 46 11.05 9.00 -2.38
C ASN A 46 10.26 7.87 -1.69
N ALA A 47 10.15 7.89 -0.37
CA ALA A 47 9.37 6.91 0.38
C ALA A 47 7.85 7.05 0.12
N GLY A 48 7.36 8.28 -0.01
CA GLY A 48 5.98 8.59 -0.40
C GLY A 48 5.66 8.08 -1.81
N ASP A 49 6.50 8.43 -2.79
CA ASP A 49 6.34 8.00 -4.18
C ASP A 49 6.36 6.46 -4.31
N TYR A 50 7.25 5.78 -3.57
CA TYR A 50 7.30 4.33 -3.53
C TYR A 50 6.03 3.70 -2.93
N LEU A 51 5.50 4.29 -1.85
CA LEU A 51 4.25 3.84 -1.24
C LEU A 51 3.07 4.05 -2.20
N ASP A 52 3.00 5.19 -2.88
CA ASP A 52 1.93 5.51 -3.81
C ASP A 52 1.95 4.59 -5.03
N GLU A 53 3.12 4.26 -5.57
CA GLU A 53 3.26 3.28 -6.64
C GLU A 53 2.81 1.88 -6.21
N GLN A 54 3.18 1.44 -5.00
CA GLN A 54 2.70 0.15 -4.47
C GLN A 54 1.17 0.12 -4.28
N LYS A 55 0.58 1.20 -3.76
CA LYS A 55 -0.88 1.33 -3.64
C LYS A 55 -1.57 1.30 -5.00
N LYS A 56 -0.97 1.96 -5.99
CA LYS A 56 -1.47 1.98 -7.37
C LYS A 56 -1.46 0.57 -7.97
N GLN A 57 -0.36 -0.16 -7.87
CA GLN A 57 -0.26 -1.54 -8.35
C GLN A 57 -1.29 -2.47 -7.70
N ALA A 58 -1.45 -2.38 -6.37
CA ALA A 58 -2.46 -3.16 -5.66
C ALA A 58 -3.90 -2.79 -6.09
N THR A 59 -4.15 -1.51 -6.34
CA THR A 59 -5.45 -1.02 -6.85
C THR A 59 -5.72 -1.50 -8.27
N GLU A 60 -4.71 -1.48 -9.15
CA GLU A 60 -4.81 -1.97 -10.53
C GLU A 60 -5.08 -3.47 -10.58
N ALA A 61 -4.37 -4.27 -9.77
CA ALA A 61 -4.60 -5.71 -9.68
C ALA A 61 -6.03 -6.06 -9.21
N ILE A 62 -6.55 -5.34 -8.22
CA ILE A 62 -7.95 -5.50 -7.78
C ILE A 62 -8.93 -5.11 -8.90
N ASN A 63 -8.70 -3.98 -9.57
CA ASN A 63 -9.58 -3.53 -10.65
C ASN A 63 -9.61 -4.51 -11.83
N GLU A 64 -8.47 -5.08 -12.20
CA GLU A 64 -8.41 -6.11 -13.23
C GLU A 64 -9.23 -7.33 -12.84
N ARG A 65 -9.12 -7.77 -11.59
CA ARG A 65 -9.91 -8.90 -11.10
C ARG A 65 -11.42 -8.60 -11.09
N ILE A 66 -11.82 -7.41 -10.64
CA ILE A 66 -13.23 -6.96 -10.69
C ILE A 66 -13.73 -6.98 -12.14
N LYS A 67 -12.93 -6.51 -13.10
CA LYS A 67 -13.31 -6.54 -14.52
C LYS A 67 -13.52 -7.97 -15.03
N GLN A 68 -12.64 -8.91 -14.65
CA GLN A 68 -12.81 -10.33 -15.00
C GLN A 68 -14.10 -10.89 -14.39
N ILE A 69 -14.38 -10.57 -13.12
CA ILE A 69 -15.61 -10.94 -12.44
C ILE A 69 -16.83 -10.42 -13.21
N ASP A 70 -16.84 -9.15 -13.59
CA ASP A 70 -17.95 -8.53 -14.32
C ASP A 70 -18.20 -9.20 -15.68
N GLN A 71 -17.14 -9.46 -16.42
CA GLN A 71 -17.23 -10.16 -17.71
C GLN A 71 -17.82 -11.57 -17.54
N THR A 72 -17.33 -12.32 -16.56
CA THR A 72 -17.82 -13.67 -16.26
C THR A 72 -19.26 -13.66 -15.75
N ALA A 73 -19.62 -12.67 -14.92
CA ALA A 73 -20.99 -12.50 -14.46
C ALA A 73 -21.94 -12.27 -15.65
N ASP A 74 -21.55 -11.46 -16.64
CA ASP A 74 -22.36 -11.23 -17.82
C ASP A 74 -22.51 -12.48 -18.71
N GLU A 75 -21.54 -13.40 -18.69
CA GLU A 75 -21.66 -14.71 -19.35
C GLU A 75 -22.59 -15.65 -18.60
N LEU A 76 -22.45 -15.75 -17.27
CA LEU A 76 -23.31 -16.59 -16.43
C LEU A 76 -24.78 -16.16 -16.52
N LYS A 77 -25.06 -14.85 -16.60
CA LYS A 77 -26.42 -14.34 -16.80
C LYS A 77 -27.07 -14.88 -18.08
N LYS A 78 -26.28 -15.17 -19.13
CA LYS A 78 -26.78 -15.74 -20.39
C LYS A 78 -27.08 -17.24 -20.28
N GLU A 79 -26.40 -17.97 -19.39
CA GLU A 79 -26.71 -19.39 -19.14
C GLU A 79 -28.04 -19.58 -18.42
N GLY A 80 -28.32 -18.73 -17.41
CA GLY A 80 -29.62 -18.71 -16.71
C GLY A 80 -29.95 -19.95 -15.84
N THR A 81 -29.01 -20.88 -15.69
CA THR A 81 -29.17 -22.09 -14.86
C THR A 81 -29.12 -21.75 -13.37
N GLU A 82 -29.69 -22.60 -12.50
CA GLU A 82 -29.57 -22.39 -11.03
C GLU A 82 -28.11 -22.39 -10.56
N LYS A 83 -27.25 -23.23 -11.17
CA LYS A 83 -25.81 -23.22 -10.91
C LYS A 83 -25.18 -21.87 -11.25
N SER A 84 -25.53 -21.29 -12.40
CA SER A 84 -25.03 -19.97 -12.82
C SER A 84 -25.49 -18.85 -11.89
N LYS A 85 -26.73 -18.92 -11.38
CA LYS A 85 -27.26 -17.95 -10.40
C LYS A 85 -26.54 -18.01 -9.06
N THR A 86 -26.19 -19.20 -8.59
CA THR A 86 -25.38 -19.35 -7.36
C THR A 86 -23.99 -18.76 -7.57
N ALA A 87 -23.33 -19.12 -8.67
CA ALA A 87 -21.99 -18.59 -8.95
C ALA A 87 -21.98 -17.07 -9.16
N LEU A 88 -23.05 -16.50 -9.74
CA LEU A 88 -23.24 -15.05 -9.82
C LEU A 88 -23.24 -14.38 -8.44
N LYS A 89 -23.89 -14.98 -7.45
CA LYS A 89 -23.92 -14.42 -6.09
C LYS A 89 -22.53 -14.45 -5.46
N GLU A 90 -21.82 -15.56 -5.58
CA GLU A 90 -20.46 -15.71 -5.06
C GLU A 90 -19.50 -14.68 -5.70
N LEU A 91 -19.61 -14.48 -7.01
CA LEU A 91 -18.83 -13.47 -7.74
C LEU A 91 -19.16 -12.03 -7.30
N GLU A 92 -20.44 -11.70 -7.10
CA GLU A 92 -20.84 -10.38 -6.60
C GLU A 92 -20.36 -10.14 -5.16
N GLU A 93 -20.41 -11.15 -4.29
CA GLU A 93 -19.85 -11.08 -2.94
C GLU A 93 -18.34 -10.82 -2.97
N LEU A 94 -17.60 -11.56 -3.80
CA LEU A 94 -16.17 -11.36 -3.99
C LEU A 94 -15.86 -9.95 -4.52
N LYS A 95 -16.64 -9.46 -5.49
CA LYS A 95 -16.53 -8.08 -6.00
C LYS A 95 -16.77 -7.04 -4.91
N VAL A 96 -17.71 -7.26 -4.00
CA VAL A 96 -17.95 -6.37 -2.85
C VAL A 96 -16.75 -6.37 -1.90
N GLU A 97 -16.20 -7.55 -1.57
CA GLU A 97 -14.98 -7.67 -0.74
C GLU A 97 -13.80 -6.92 -1.38
N MET A 98 -13.59 -7.09 -2.69
CA MET A 98 -12.55 -6.39 -3.46
C MET A 98 -12.73 -4.88 -3.46
N ASN A 99 -13.96 -4.38 -3.68
CA ASN A 99 -14.24 -2.95 -3.64
C ASN A 99 -14.00 -2.34 -2.26
N LYS A 100 -14.35 -3.07 -1.20
CA LYS A 100 -14.03 -2.67 0.17
C LYS A 100 -12.52 -2.58 0.35
N LYS A 101 -11.79 -3.62 -0.06
CA LYS A 101 -10.33 -3.65 0.10
C LYS A 101 -9.60 -2.59 -0.71
N MET A 102 -10.09 -2.27 -1.91
CA MET A 102 -9.59 -1.16 -2.71
C MET A 102 -9.75 0.19 -1.99
N LYS A 103 -10.86 0.41 -1.28
CA LYS A 103 -11.04 1.61 -0.45
C LYS A 103 -10.02 1.64 0.68
N ASP A 104 -9.81 0.50 1.36
CA ASP A 104 -8.82 0.39 2.44
C ASP A 104 -7.42 0.75 1.95
N ILE A 105 -6.99 0.23 0.79
CA ILE A 105 -5.71 0.56 0.14
C ILE A 105 -5.58 2.07 -0.09
N LYS A 106 -6.59 2.68 -0.72
CA LYS A 106 -6.58 4.13 -1.02
C LYS A 106 -6.52 4.99 0.24
N SER A 107 -7.15 4.54 1.33
CA SER A 107 -7.16 5.26 2.61
C SER A 107 -5.99 4.93 3.55
N SER A 108 -5.17 3.92 3.23
CA SER A 108 -4.12 3.46 4.14
C SER A 108 -3.00 4.48 4.31
N SER A 109 -2.54 4.67 5.55
CA SER A 109 -1.33 5.45 5.84
C SER A 109 -0.07 4.62 5.63
N ALA A 110 1.11 5.25 5.67
CA ALA A 110 2.39 4.54 5.62
C ALA A 110 2.51 3.49 6.75
N ASP A 111 2.11 3.85 7.98
CA ASP A 111 2.16 2.95 9.13
C ASP A 111 1.21 1.75 9.02
N ALA A 112 0.07 1.93 8.34
CA ALA A 112 -0.92 0.87 8.12
C ALA A 112 -0.70 0.10 6.80
N TRP A 113 0.31 0.47 6.00
CA TRP A 113 0.47 -0.07 4.65
C TRP A 113 0.78 -1.57 4.66
N ASP A 114 1.73 -2.02 5.49
CA ASP A 114 2.16 -3.42 5.45
C ASP A 114 1.03 -4.40 5.84
N SER A 115 0.21 -4.04 6.84
CA SER A 115 -0.96 -4.83 7.22
C SER A 115 -2.05 -4.77 6.14
N THR A 116 -2.26 -3.60 5.53
CA THR A 116 -3.20 -3.43 4.43
C THR A 116 -2.80 -4.31 3.24
N ARG A 117 -1.53 -4.25 2.83
CA ARG A 117 -0.93 -5.04 1.75
C ARG A 117 -1.09 -6.54 2.00
N LYS A 118 -0.69 -7.04 3.18
CA LYS A 118 -0.84 -8.47 3.52
C LYS A 118 -2.27 -8.95 3.38
N ALA A 119 -3.23 -8.21 3.93
CA ALA A 119 -4.64 -8.57 3.80
C ALA A 119 -5.15 -8.45 2.35
N THR A 120 -4.54 -7.59 1.52
CA THR A 120 -4.83 -7.55 0.06
C THR A 120 -4.30 -8.80 -0.61
N ASP A 121 -3.06 -9.19 -0.35
CA ASP A 121 -2.43 -10.36 -0.93
C ASP A 121 -3.18 -11.64 -0.56
N GLU A 122 -3.64 -11.74 0.69
CA GLU A 122 -4.50 -12.85 1.15
C GLU A 122 -5.83 -12.91 0.39
N LEU A 123 -6.49 -11.76 0.19
CA LEU A 123 -7.72 -11.66 -0.58
C LEU A 123 -7.50 -12.06 -2.04
N MET A 124 -6.44 -11.57 -2.66
CA MET A 124 -6.10 -11.90 -4.05
C MET A 124 -5.81 -13.40 -4.21
N ARG A 125 -5.08 -14.00 -3.27
CA ARG A 125 -4.83 -15.45 -3.29
C ARG A 125 -6.09 -16.27 -3.08
N LYS A 126 -7.02 -15.81 -2.23
CA LYS A 126 -8.35 -16.44 -2.08
C LYS A 126 -9.12 -16.34 -3.40
N SER A 127 -9.14 -15.16 -4.00
CA SER A 127 -9.77 -14.92 -5.30
C SER A 127 -9.19 -15.82 -6.39
N ASP A 128 -7.87 -16.03 -6.45
CA ASP A 128 -7.25 -16.91 -7.44
C ASP A 128 -7.70 -18.37 -7.31
N LYS A 129 -7.87 -18.86 -6.08
CA LYS A 129 -8.38 -20.20 -5.81
C LYS A 129 -9.82 -20.33 -6.25
N GLU A 130 -10.68 -19.42 -5.80
CA GLU A 130 -12.09 -19.39 -6.18
C GLU A 130 -12.27 -19.27 -7.69
N TRP A 131 -11.42 -18.47 -8.35
CA TRP A 131 -11.41 -18.34 -9.80
C TRP A 131 -11.00 -19.63 -10.52
N THR A 132 -10.02 -20.35 -9.97
CA THR A 132 -9.58 -21.64 -10.51
C THR A 132 -10.68 -22.69 -10.38
N GLU A 133 -11.33 -22.76 -9.22
CA GLU A 133 -12.47 -23.66 -8.97
C GLU A 133 -13.66 -23.29 -9.86
N PHE A 134 -13.94 -22.00 -10.01
CA PHE A 134 -14.97 -21.49 -10.91
C PHE A 134 -14.70 -21.94 -12.36
N LYS A 135 -13.49 -21.72 -12.87
CA LYS A 135 -13.09 -22.18 -14.22
C LYS A 135 -13.26 -23.67 -14.42
N GLN A 136 -13.03 -24.48 -13.39
CA GLN A 136 -13.27 -25.93 -13.45
C GLN A 136 -14.76 -26.28 -13.47
N ASN A 137 -15.58 -25.52 -12.74
CA ASN A 137 -17.02 -25.72 -12.65
C ASN A 137 -17.78 -25.24 -13.89
N PHE A 138 -17.22 -24.27 -14.62
CA PHE A 138 -17.79 -23.65 -15.82
C PHE A 138 -16.84 -23.74 -17.00
N LYS A 139 -16.13 -24.87 -17.17
CA LYS A 139 -15.16 -25.06 -18.26
C LYS A 139 -15.72 -24.70 -19.64
N ASP A 140 -17.00 -24.92 -19.87
CA ASP A 140 -17.64 -24.64 -21.16
C ASP A 140 -17.74 -23.14 -21.48
N LEU A 141 -17.75 -22.26 -20.47
CA LEU A 141 -17.62 -20.80 -20.66
C LEU A 141 -16.21 -20.44 -21.15
N PHE A 142 -15.19 -21.15 -20.67
CA PHE A 142 -13.77 -20.86 -20.94
C PHE A 142 -13.16 -21.65 -22.10
N LYS A 143 -13.95 -22.46 -22.81
CA LYS A 143 -13.50 -23.23 -23.99
C LYS A 143 -13.57 -22.45 -25.31
N LYS A 144 -14.02 -21.18 -25.28
CA LYS A 144 -14.28 -20.37 -26.48
C LYS A 144 -13.09 -19.56 -27.00
N ASP A 145 -11.90 -19.72 -26.43
CA ASP A 145 -10.64 -19.13 -26.92
C ASP A 145 -9.79 -20.13 -27.71
#